data_AF-A0A7W9C3M4-F1
#
_entry.id   AF-A0A7W9C3M4-F1
#
_cell.length_a   1.000
_cell.length_b   1.000
_cell.length_c   1.000
_cell.angle_alpha   90.00
_cell.angle_beta   90.00
_cell.angle_gamma   90.00
#
_symmetry.space_group_name_H-M   'P 1'
#
loop_
_entity.id
_entity.type
_entity.pdbx_description
1 polymer ?
#
loop_
_entity_poly.entity_id
_entity_poly.type
_entity_poly.pdbx_seq_one_letter_code
_entity_poly.pdbx_strand_id
1 'polypeptide(L)' 'MADPAYHEDDDEPGVFDIADDAADEAATLRGLADAEAGRVVSHEAVKRWLLSWGTDNPLPPPKCGE' A
#
# COMPACT_ATOMS: atom_id res chain seq x y z
N MET A 1 14.20 31.53 6.33
CA MET A 1 13.64 30.20 6.59
C MET A 1 12.15 30.34 6.33
N ALA A 2 11.67 29.92 5.16
CA ALA A 2 10.24 29.93 4.88
C ALA A 2 9.63 28.70 5.58
N ASP A 3 8.66 28.95 6.44
CA ASP A 3 7.76 27.92 6.95
C ASP A 3 7.08 27.26 5.74
N PRO A 4 7.10 25.92 5.56
CA PRO A 4 6.32 25.32 4.50
C PRO A 4 4.86 25.65 4.78
N ALA A 5 4.20 26.28 3.82
CA ALA A 5 2.78 26.57 3.90
C ALA A 5 2.02 25.26 4.15
N TYR A 6 1.69 24.97 5.40
CA TYR A 6 0.48 24.23 5.70
C TYR A 6 -0.64 25.11 5.16
N HIS A 7 -1.24 24.69 4.05
CA HIS A 7 -2.47 25.30 3.58
C HIS A 7 -3.54 24.96 4.63
N GLU A 8 -3.79 25.89 5.55
CA GLU A 8 -4.85 25.81 6.58
C GLU A 8 -6.26 26.04 5.97
N ASP A 9 -6.39 26.12 4.64
CA ASP A 9 -7.62 26.46 3.91
C ASP A 9 -7.83 25.62 2.62
N ASP A 10 -7.63 24.30 2.66
CA ASP A 10 -8.31 23.39 1.73
C ASP A 10 -9.42 22.68 2.53
N ASP A 11 -10.58 23.34 2.68
CA ASP A 11 -11.81 22.78 3.29
C ASP A 11 -12.42 21.62 2.46
N GLU A 12 -11.75 21.17 1.39
CA GLU A 12 -12.17 20.00 0.63
C GLU A 12 -11.61 18.72 1.26
N PRO A 13 -12.46 17.70 1.52
CA PRO A 13 -12.00 16.43 2.05
C PRO A 13 -10.97 15.82 1.09
N GLY A 14 -9.83 15.39 1.62
CA GLY A 14 -8.83 14.66 0.85
C GLY A 14 -9.41 13.35 0.32
N VAL A 15 -8.74 12.76 -0.69
CA VAL A 15 -9.16 11.48 -1.29
C VAL A 15 -9.29 10.33 -0.25
N PHE A 16 -8.62 10.47 0.89
CA PHE A 16 -8.66 9.52 2.01
C PHE A 16 -9.63 9.92 3.15
N ASP A 17 -10.25 11.11 3.07
CA ASP A 17 -11.19 11.62 4.09
C ASP A 17 -12.66 11.34 3.74
N ILE A 18 -12.92 10.72 2.58
CA ILE A 18 -14.26 10.30 2.16
C ILE A 18 -14.59 8.97 2.84
N ALA A 19 -15.39 9.02 3.89
CA ALA A 19 -15.85 7.83 4.60
C ALA A 19 -16.87 7.03 3.76
N ASP A 20 -16.54 5.76 3.47
CA ASP A 20 -17.46 4.76 2.93
C ASP A 20 -17.24 3.44 3.68
N ASP A 21 -17.86 3.34 4.87
CA ASP A 21 -17.70 2.21 5.77
C ASP A 21 -18.03 0.87 5.10
N ALA A 22 -18.99 0.86 4.17
CA ALA A 22 -19.39 -0.34 3.45
C ALA A 22 -18.33 -0.78 2.43
N ALA A 23 -17.72 0.18 1.72
CA ALA A 23 -16.60 -0.11 0.82
C ALA A 23 -15.37 -0.59 1.60
N ASP A 24 -15.08 0.02 2.75
CA ASP A 24 -13.94 -0.35 3.61
C ASP A 24 -14.10 -1.76 4.20
N GLU A 25 -15.29 -2.09 4.69
CA GLU A 25 -15.61 -3.45 5.18
C GLU A 25 -15.49 -4.47 4.04
N ALA A 26 -16.05 -4.17 2.87
CA ALA A 26 -15.95 -5.05 1.70
C ALA A 26 -14.50 -5.27 1.24
N ALA A 27 -13.67 -4.22 1.27
CA ALA A 27 -12.25 -4.31 0.94
C ALA A 27 -11.50 -5.19 1.95
N THR A 28 -11.79 -5.02 3.25
CA THR A 28 -11.21 -5.82 4.33
C THR A 28 -11.54 -7.30 4.18
N LEU A 29 -12.82 -7.63 3.97
CA LEU A 29 -13.27 -9.02 3.79
C LEU A 29 -12.64 -9.66 2.55
N ARG A 30 -12.49 -8.91 1.45
CA ARG A 30 -11.77 -9.38 0.26
C ARG A 30 -10.30 -9.69 0.61
N GLY A 31 -9.61 -8.80 1.30
CA GLY A 31 -8.22 -9.00 1.72
C GLY A 31 -8.02 -10.26 2.58
N LEU A 32 -8.94 -10.52 3.51
CA LEU A 32 -8.91 -11.74 4.33
C LEU A 32 -9.15 -13.01 3.48
N ALA A 33 -10.12 -12.97 2.55
CA ALA A 33 -10.36 -14.09 1.64
C ALA A 33 -9.18 -14.37 0.70
N ASP A 34 -8.47 -13.33 0.26
CA ASP A 34 -7.22 -13.44 -0.51
C ASP A 34 -6.11 -14.11 0.31
N ALA A 35 -5.93 -13.69 1.57
CA ALA A 35 -4.95 -14.28 2.48
C ALA A 35 -5.24 -15.76 2.75
N GLU A 36 -6.50 -16.12 3.05
CA GLU A 36 -6.94 -17.50 3.28
C GLU A 36 -6.73 -18.36 2.02
N ALA A 37 -6.96 -17.80 0.83
CA ALA A 37 -6.72 -18.49 -0.44
C ALA A 37 -5.22 -18.58 -0.81
N GLY A 38 -4.30 -18.13 0.06
CA GLY A 38 -2.87 -18.16 -0.18
C GLY A 38 -2.38 -17.17 -1.23
N ARG A 39 -3.18 -16.14 -1.57
CA ARG A 39 -2.75 -15.02 -2.43
C ARG A 39 -1.86 -14.04 -1.66
N VAL A 40 -0.77 -14.56 -1.10
CA VAL A 40 0.20 -13.83 -0.29
C VAL A 40 1.60 -13.97 -0.89
N VAL A 41 2.43 -12.96 -0.68
CA VAL A 41 3.86 -12.99 -1.00
C VAL A 41 4.63 -13.18 0.30
N SER A 42 5.66 -14.00 0.29
CA SER A 42 6.52 -14.19 1.44
C SER A 42 7.27 -12.90 1.80
N HIS A 43 7.50 -12.71 3.10
CA HIS A 43 8.31 -11.60 3.59
C HIS A 43 9.70 -11.54 2.93
N GLU A 44 10.35 -12.70 2.75
CA GLU A 44 11.69 -12.77 2.18
C GLU A 44 11.73 -12.35 0.70
N ALA A 45 10.69 -12.69 -0.08
CA ALA A 45 10.58 -12.24 -1.46
C ALA A 45 10.40 -10.72 -1.55
N VAL A 46 9.52 -10.15 -0.70
CA VAL A 46 9.32 -8.69 -0.61
C VAL A 46 10.62 -7.99 -0.19
N LYS A 47 11.30 -8.49 0.85
CA LYS A 47 12.55 -7.91 1.34
C LYS A 47 13.64 -7.89 0.26
N ARG A 48 13.83 -9.00 -0.45
CA ARG A 48 14.82 -9.10 -1.54
C ARG A 48 14.52 -8.08 -2.64
N TRP A 49 13.25 -7.95 -3.01
CA TRP A 49 12.81 -6.97 -4.00
C TRP A 49 13.09 -5.54 -3.56
N LEU A 50 12.70 -5.14 -2.34
CA LEU A 50 12.95 -3.79 -1.83
C LEU A 50 14.45 -3.46 -1.74
N LEU A 51 15.27 -4.42 -1.29
CA LEU A 51 16.72 -4.22 -1.20
C LEU A 51 17.39 -4.04 -2.57
N SER A 52 16.80 -4.60 -3.63
CA SER A 52 17.35 -4.45 -4.99
C SER A 52 17.19 -3.04 -5.56
N TRP A 53 16.24 -2.24 -5.05
CA TRP A 53 15.96 -0.90 -5.56
C TRP A 53 17.12 0.08 -5.35
N GLY A 54 17.97 -0.16 -4.36
CA GLY A 54 19.18 0.63 -4.10
C GLY A 54 20.41 0.18 -4.91
N THR A 55 20.23 -0.67 -5.91
CA THR A 55 21.33 -1.24 -6.72
C THR A 55 21.13 -0.91 -8.20
N ASP A 56 22.17 -1.07 -9.01
CA ASP A 56 22.08 -0.88 -10.46
C ASP A 56 21.21 -1.93 -11.18
N ASN A 57 20.74 -2.97 -10.47
CA ASN A 57 19.91 -4.03 -11.02
C ASN A 57 18.67 -4.30 -10.14
N PRO A 58 17.64 -3.46 -10.21
CA PRO A 58 16.40 -3.67 -9.48
C PRO A 58 15.68 -4.93 -9.98
N LEU A 59 15.18 -5.73 -9.03
CA LEU A 59 14.42 -6.93 -9.29
C LEU A 59 12.95 -6.58 -9.64
N PRO A 60 12.26 -7.43 -10.41
CA PRO A 60 10.83 -7.29 -10.61
C PRO A 60 10.06 -7.53 -9.30
N PRO A 61 8.84 -6.97 -9.17
CA PRO A 61 7.98 -7.26 -8.02
C PRO A 61 7.72 -8.76 -7.87
N PRO A 62 7.73 -9.30 -6.64
CA PRO A 62 7.48 -10.70 -6.37
C PRO A 62 5.99 -11.06 -6.60
N LYS A 63 5.73 -12.33 -6.88
CA LYS A 63 4.37 -12.85 -7.12
C LYS A 63 3.85 -13.64 -5.92
N CYS A 64 2.53 -13.85 -5.87
CA CYS A 64 1.92 -14.69 -4.83
C CYS A 64 2.53 -16.11 -4.88
N GLY A 65 2.81 -16.67 -3.70
CA GLY A 65 3.44 -17.97 -3.55
C GLY A 65 4.98 -17.97 -3.63
N GLU A 66 5.61 -16.83 -3.92
CA GLU A 66 7.07 -16.63 -3.85
C GLU A 66 7.54 -16.17 -2.46
#